data_AF-A0A940YAC8-F1
#
_entry.id   AF-A0A940YAC8-F1
#
_cell.length_a   1.000
_cell.length_b   1.000
_cell.length_c   1.000
_cell.angle_alpha   90.00
_cell.angle_beta   90.00
_cell.angle_gamma   90.00
#
_symmetry.space_group_name_H-M   'P 1'
#
loop_
_entity.id
_entity.type
_entity.pdbx_description
1 polymer ?
#
loop_
_entity_poly.entity_id
_entity_poly.type
_entity_poly.pdbx_seq_one_letter_code
_entity_poly.pdbx_strand_id
1 'polypeptide(L)'
;MSRLTLTVIAALLPLLSSAHPMSVDSRAEWQAEADAERATARYYRVQFANPETARKAMISLHEAVVDGHWKQAVLVMQLDDEELARLRPFARRIDPADDFAALRQRQLDALSRQANPRILGRAASQDVGAEAIPGYSCYETVEETQTAAQALVSARPTLASYNVIGSSWEKANGLGGYDLKVLKLTNSAIGGDKPKLFVNSAIHAREYVTAPTALALAQQLVNGYGTDPEATWILDHHEVHLLLHTNPDGRKKAETGLLWRKNTNRNYCGANSNSRGADLNRNFTFNWNITNGQGSSSSACADTYRGPSAGSEPEIQAVQAYVRSLWPDRRGTGVGDAAPRDTSGIHIDLHSYGQLVLWPWGSTATLSGNATDLQTLGRRFAYLNGHFPEQSIGLYPTDGTSDGISYGELGVAAYTFEMGTTFFQGCGSYPAIKAGNLAALMYAAKVVRAPYLLPSGPDALSLGLSANNVTPGTPVTLRATIDATRFSNANGKQATPRISAATAYVDVPPWAPGATGLPMAATDGAFGGKTEAVQVSLPTAGLSPGRHLVWVAGTNAKGRTGPVSAVFLDIQ
;
A
#
# COMPACT_ATOMS: atom_id res chain seq x y z
N MET A 1 51.72 -32.90 -31.42
CA MET A 1 52.42 -32.08 -30.40
C MET A 1 52.42 -30.64 -30.92
N SER A 2 52.03 -29.56 -30.25
CA SER A 2 51.42 -29.24 -28.96
C SER A 2 51.24 -27.71 -28.98
N ARG A 3 50.05 -27.21 -28.59
CA ARG A 3 49.78 -25.93 -27.89
C ARG A 3 50.21 -24.60 -28.54
N LEU A 4 49.25 -23.70 -28.78
CA LEU A 4 48.90 -22.65 -27.82
C LEU A 4 47.56 -22.01 -28.21
N THR A 5 46.62 -22.04 -27.26
CA THR A 5 45.22 -21.62 -27.40
C THR A 5 45.03 -20.25 -26.75
N LEU A 6 44.23 -19.41 -27.41
CA LEU A 6 43.71 -18.12 -26.95
C LEU A 6 43.20 -18.18 -25.50
N THR A 7 43.57 -17.20 -24.68
CA THR A 7 43.15 -17.08 -23.28
C THR A 7 42.29 -15.81 -23.07
N VAL A 8 41.22 -16.00 -22.31
CA VAL A 8 40.45 -15.04 -21.48
C VAL A 8 39.48 -14.05 -22.16
N ILE A 9 38.21 -14.48 -22.30
CA ILE A 9 37.03 -13.69 -21.86
C ILE A 9 36.06 -14.67 -21.19
N ALA A 10 36.09 -14.75 -19.86
CA ALA A 10 35.09 -15.45 -19.05
C ALA A 10 35.00 -14.78 -17.69
N ALA A 11 34.07 -13.85 -17.53
CA ALA A 11 33.56 -13.40 -16.23
C ALA A 11 32.28 -12.58 -16.43
N LEU A 12 31.14 -13.24 -16.54
CA LEU A 12 29.80 -12.72 -16.26
C LEU A 12 28.88 -13.94 -16.11
N LEU A 13 28.99 -14.62 -14.95
CA LEU A 13 27.91 -15.46 -14.46
C LEU A 13 26.82 -14.55 -13.90
N PRO A 14 25.53 -14.75 -14.20
CA PRO A 14 24.49 -14.31 -13.29
C PRO A 14 24.50 -15.26 -12.08
N LEU A 15 24.49 -14.67 -10.89
CA LEU A 15 24.00 -15.34 -9.68
C LEU A 15 22.54 -15.72 -9.94
N LEU A 16 22.34 -16.92 -10.47
CA LEU A 16 21.02 -17.55 -10.54
C LEU A 16 20.55 -17.79 -9.10
N SER A 17 19.41 -17.17 -8.78
CA SER A 17 18.54 -17.54 -7.66
C SER A 17 18.45 -19.06 -7.61
N SER A 18 19.03 -19.66 -6.58
CA SER A 18 18.73 -21.04 -6.24
C SER A 18 17.39 -21.03 -5.53
N ALA A 19 16.31 -21.30 -6.26
CA ALA A 19 15.10 -21.85 -5.68
C ALA A 19 15.53 -23.09 -4.88
N HIS A 20 15.60 -22.97 -3.56
CA HIS A 20 15.94 -24.11 -2.72
C HIS A 20 14.72 -25.04 -2.73
N PRO A 21 14.81 -26.24 -3.32
CA PRO A 21 13.76 -27.22 -3.09
C PRO A 21 13.61 -27.40 -1.59
N MET A 22 12.38 -27.42 -1.09
CA MET A 22 12.09 -27.66 0.33
C MET A 22 12.91 -28.88 0.79
N SER A 23 13.85 -28.65 1.72
CA SER A 23 14.63 -29.69 2.36
C SER A 23 13.71 -30.74 2.99
N VAL A 24 14.19 -31.97 3.17
CA VAL A 24 13.39 -33.07 3.75
C VAL A 24 12.80 -32.68 5.11
N ASP A 25 13.56 -31.94 5.92
CA ASP A 25 13.09 -31.41 7.21
C ASP A 25 11.99 -30.35 7.04
N SER A 26 12.16 -29.40 6.10
CA SER A 26 11.12 -28.39 5.82
C SER A 26 9.84 -28.98 5.24
N ARG A 27 9.91 -30.14 4.57
CA ARG A 27 8.73 -30.84 4.05
C ARG A 27 7.92 -31.52 5.15
N ALA A 28 8.60 -32.19 6.08
CA ALA A 28 7.94 -32.80 7.23
C ALA A 28 7.31 -31.75 8.14
N GLU A 29 8.03 -30.63 8.37
CA GLU A 29 7.49 -29.45 9.07
C GLU A 29 6.25 -28.92 8.34
N TRP A 30 6.34 -28.64 7.05
CA TRP A 30 5.21 -28.15 6.26
C TRP A 30 3.99 -29.09 6.30
N GLN A 31 4.20 -30.40 6.17
CA GLN A 31 3.10 -31.37 6.20
C GLN A 31 2.40 -31.35 7.56
N ALA A 32 3.15 -31.26 8.67
CA ALA A 32 2.59 -31.14 10.00
C ALA A 32 1.82 -29.81 10.18
N GLU A 33 2.34 -28.70 9.65
CA GLU A 33 1.66 -27.40 9.67
C GLU A 33 0.37 -27.44 8.84
N ALA A 34 0.38 -28.05 7.65
CA ALA A 34 -0.81 -28.22 6.81
C ALA A 34 -1.87 -29.12 7.48
N ASP A 35 -1.46 -30.21 8.11
CA ASP A 35 -2.37 -31.11 8.83
C ASP A 35 -2.98 -30.44 10.07
N ALA A 36 -2.22 -29.59 10.76
CA ALA A 36 -2.72 -28.80 11.89
C ALA A 36 -3.80 -27.79 11.46
N GLU A 37 -3.63 -27.11 10.31
CA GLU A 37 -4.67 -26.22 9.78
C GLU A 37 -5.94 -27.00 9.39
N ARG A 38 -5.79 -28.16 8.75
CA ARG A 38 -6.91 -29.05 8.38
C ARG A 38 -7.72 -29.51 9.59
N ALA A 39 -7.04 -29.82 10.69
CA ALA A 39 -7.68 -30.33 11.90
C ALA A 39 -8.50 -29.27 12.67
N THR A 40 -8.18 -27.98 12.48
CA THR A 40 -8.73 -26.88 13.28
C THR A 40 -9.72 -25.99 12.52
N ALA A 41 -9.80 -26.12 11.19
CA ALA A 41 -10.59 -25.23 10.37
C ALA A 41 -12.07 -25.65 10.26
N ARG A 42 -12.96 -24.86 10.87
CA ARG A 42 -14.42 -24.95 10.68
C ARG A 42 -14.92 -23.69 9.97
N TYR A 43 -15.19 -23.81 8.68
CA TYR A 43 -15.63 -22.68 7.86
C TYR A 43 -17.15 -22.59 7.76
N TYR A 44 -17.67 -21.40 7.94
CA TYR A 44 -19.08 -21.08 7.87
C TYR A 44 -19.34 -19.95 6.89
N ARG A 45 -20.35 -20.11 6.04
CA ARG A 45 -20.90 -19.05 5.20
C ARG A 45 -22.00 -18.35 5.98
N VAL A 46 -21.82 -17.07 6.24
CA VAL A 46 -22.71 -16.26 7.05
C VAL A 46 -23.38 -15.22 6.17
N GLN A 47 -24.70 -15.28 6.08
CA GLN A 47 -25.51 -14.30 5.36
C GLN A 47 -26.16 -13.33 6.36
N PHE A 48 -26.01 -12.04 6.10
CA PHE A 48 -26.58 -10.97 6.93
C PHE A 48 -27.79 -10.33 6.26
N ALA A 49 -28.57 -9.57 7.04
CA ALA A 49 -29.76 -8.89 6.54
C ALA A 49 -29.45 -7.78 5.52
N ASN A 50 -28.30 -7.12 5.65
CA ASN A 50 -27.87 -6.04 4.78
C ASN A 50 -26.33 -5.86 4.80
N PRO A 51 -25.75 -5.14 3.83
CA PRO A 51 -24.30 -4.90 3.77
C PRO A 51 -23.72 -4.15 4.97
N GLU A 52 -24.50 -3.30 5.64
CA GLU A 52 -24.02 -2.56 6.81
C GLU A 52 -23.75 -3.50 7.99
N THR A 53 -24.68 -4.41 8.28
CA THR A 53 -24.50 -5.43 9.31
C THR A 53 -23.36 -6.38 8.94
N ALA A 54 -23.26 -6.81 7.67
CA ALA A 54 -22.14 -7.64 7.23
C ALA A 54 -20.80 -6.93 7.38
N ARG A 55 -20.71 -5.64 7.04
CA ARG A 55 -19.50 -4.85 7.23
C ARG A 55 -19.13 -4.79 8.71
N LYS A 56 -20.08 -4.49 9.60
CA LYS A 56 -19.87 -4.47 11.06
C LYS A 56 -19.45 -5.84 11.61
N ALA A 57 -19.97 -6.93 11.08
CA ALA A 57 -19.57 -8.28 11.46
C ALA A 57 -18.17 -8.64 10.95
N MET A 58 -17.87 -8.33 9.69
CA MET A 58 -16.52 -8.49 9.10
C MET A 58 -15.49 -7.73 9.90
N ILE A 59 -15.87 -6.55 10.33
CA ILE A 59 -15.12 -5.70 11.21
C ILE A 59 -14.89 -6.36 12.57
N SER A 60 -15.96 -6.79 13.25
CA SER A 60 -15.89 -7.22 14.65
C SER A 60 -15.22 -8.58 14.84
N LEU A 61 -15.09 -9.34 13.76
CA LEU A 61 -14.55 -10.70 13.70
C LEU A 61 -13.54 -10.81 12.56
N HIS A 62 -12.79 -9.75 12.29
CA HIS A 62 -11.91 -9.61 11.12
C HIS A 62 -10.90 -10.74 10.99
N GLU A 63 -10.35 -11.20 12.11
CA GLU A 63 -9.42 -12.32 12.20
C GLU A 63 -10.04 -13.65 11.76
N ALA A 64 -11.33 -13.84 12.04
CA ALA A 64 -12.10 -15.04 11.70
C ALA A 64 -12.58 -15.03 10.25
N VAL A 65 -12.71 -13.87 9.61
CA VAL A 65 -13.21 -13.80 8.24
C VAL A 65 -12.11 -14.23 7.26
N VAL A 66 -12.41 -15.19 6.39
CA VAL A 66 -11.50 -15.68 5.33
C VAL A 66 -11.95 -15.26 3.92
N ASP A 67 -13.22 -14.87 3.77
CA ASP A 67 -13.79 -14.29 2.55
C ASP A 67 -14.82 -13.19 2.88
N GLY A 68 -14.59 -11.99 2.35
CA GLY A 68 -15.09 -10.72 2.83
C GLY A 68 -16.08 -10.01 1.92
N HIS A 69 -16.99 -10.74 1.28
CA HIS A 69 -17.99 -10.17 0.36
C HIS A 69 -19.11 -9.36 1.06
N TRP A 70 -18.78 -8.49 2.01
CA TRP A 70 -19.73 -7.73 2.84
C TRP A 70 -20.67 -6.84 2.03
N LYS A 71 -20.24 -6.31 0.88
CA LYS A 71 -21.11 -5.53 -0.04
C LYS A 71 -22.29 -6.36 -0.56
N GLN A 72 -22.17 -7.68 -0.57
CA GLN A 72 -23.21 -8.64 -0.94
C GLN A 72 -23.92 -9.22 0.29
N ALA A 73 -23.63 -8.70 1.48
CA ALA A 73 -24.11 -9.18 2.78
C ALA A 73 -23.73 -10.65 3.09
N VAL A 74 -22.61 -11.14 2.55
CA VAL A 74 -22.14 -12.52 2.75
C VAL A 74 -20.67 -12.52 3.18
N LEU A 75 -20.34 -13.33 4.19
CA LEU A 75 -18.98 -13.58 4.65
C LEU A 75 -18.72 -15.10 4.69
N VAL A 76 -17.48 -15.52 4.51
CA VAL A 76 -17.00 -16.85 4.92
C VAL A 76 -16.03 -16.67 6.07
N MET A 77 -16.27 -17.39 7.16
CA MET A 77 -15.56 -17.19 8.42
C MET A 77 -15.12 -18.54 8.98
N GLN A 78 -13.89 -18.62 9.50
CA GLN A 78 -13.46 -19.68 10.38
C GLN A 78 -13.91 -19.32 11.80
N LEU A 79 -14.88 -20.05 12.34
CA LEU A 79 -15.48 -19.73 13.64
C LEU A 79 -15.31 -20.89 14.62
N ASP A 80 -14.98 -20.56 15.86
CA ASP A 80 -15.16 -21.47 16.99
C ASP A 80 -16.62 -21.48 17.50
N ASP A 81 -16.91 -22.32 18.50
CA ASP A 81 -18.26 -22.47 19.03
C ASP A 81 -18.76 -21.20 19.76
N GLU A 82 -17.87 -20.41 20.36
CA GLU A 82 -18.20 -19.16 21.05
C GLU A 82 -18.50 -18.04 20.04
N GLU A 83 -17.64 -17.87 19.04
CA GLU A 83 -17.82 -16.92 17.95
C GLU A 83 -19.09 -17.21 17.16
N LEU A 84 -19.36 -18.49 16.88
CA LEU A 84 -20.59 -18.92 16.24
C LEU A 84 -21.82 -18.55 17.09
N ALA A 85 -21.76 -18.73 18.41
CA ALA A 85 -22.83 -18.34 19.32
C ALA A 85 -23.04 -16.81 19.36
N ARG A 86 -21.95 -16.03 19.38
CA ARG A 86 -21.98 -14.56 19.32
C ARG A 86 -22.55 -14.02 18.01
N LEU A 87 -22.33 -14.73 16.90
CA LEU A 87 -22.76 -14.29 15.56
C LEU A 87 -24.22 -14.61 15.24
N ARG A 88 -24.77 -15.70 15.81
CA ARG A 88 -26.14 -16.17 15.56
C ARG A 88 -27.24 -15.09 15.65
N PRO A 89 -27.24 -14.17 16.63
CA PRO A 89 -28.28 -13.13 16.73
C PRO A 89 -28.27 -12.13 15.57
N PHE A 90 -27.14 -11.98 14.88
CA PHE A 90 -26.94 -10.98 13.82
C PHE A 90 -27.00 -11.59 12.42
N ALA A 91 -26.80 -12.91 12.30
CA ALA A 91 -26.86 -13.64 11.05
C ALA A 91 -28.31 -13.98 10.67
N ARG A 92 -28.64 -13.79 9.40
CA ARG A 92 -29.89 -14.30 8.81
C ARG A 92 -29.81 -15.82 8.60
N ARG A 93 -28.63 -16.29 8.19
CA ARG A 93 -28.36 -17.70 7.92
C ARG A 93 -26.88 -17.99 8.13
N ILE A 94 -26.57 -19.16 8.69
CA ILE A 94 -25.22 -19.68 8.84
C ILE A 94 -25.23 -21.12 8.31
N ASP A 95 -24.45 -21.38 7.27
CA ASP A 95 -24.29 -22.72 6.68
C ASP A 95 -22.81 -23.14 6.74
N PRO A 96 -22.49 -24.44 6.79
CA PRO A 96 -21.13 -24.91 6.50
C PRO A 96 -20.66 -24.41 5.13
N ALA A 97 -19.42 -23.92 5.04
CA ALA A 97 -18.80 -23.50 3.78
C ALA A 97 -17.96 -24.65 3.18
N ASP A 98 -18.62 -25.77 2.90
CA ASP A 98 -17.95 -27.00 2.42
C ASP A 98 -17.22 -26.79 1.08
N ASP A 99 -17.73 -25.89 0.25
CA ASP A 99 -17.10 -25.50 -1.02
C ASP A 99 -15.77 -24.77 -0.81
N PHE A 100 -15.72 -23.86 0.15
CA PHE A 100 -14.49 -23.18 0.58
C PHE A 100 -13.51 -24.16 1.20
N ALA A 101 -13.99 -25.03 2.11
CA ALA A 101 -13.17 -26.06 2.74
C ALA A 101 -12.56 -27.01 1.67
N ALA A 102 -13.34 -27.44 0.69
CA ALA A 102 -12.85 -28.29 -0.40
C ALA A 102 -11.86 -27.56 -1.32
N LEU A 103 -12.07 -26.27 -1.61
CA LEU A 103 -11.11 -25.45 -2.35
C LEU A 103 -9.79 -25.34 -1.59
N ARG A 104 -9.86 -25.06 -0.28
CA ARG A 104 -8.72 -24.95 0.61
C ARG A 104 -7.92 -26.26 0.65
N GLN A 105 -8.61 -27.37 0.79
CA GLN A 105 -8.00 -28.71 0.78
C GLN A 105 -7.28 -28.98 -0.54
N ARG A 106 -7.90 -28.67 -1.69
CA ARG A 106 -7.27 -28.82 -3.01
C ARG A 106 -6.02 -27.96 -3.16
N GLN A 107 -6.01 -26.74 -2.60
CA GLN A 107 -4.85 -25.86 -2.62
C GLN A 107 -3.68 -26.46 -1.83
N LEU A 108 -3.93 -26.89 -0.60
CA LEU A 108 -2.91 -27.56 0.24
C LEU A 108 -2.40 -28.85 -0.43
N ASP A 109 -3.29 -29.66 -1.05
CA ASP A 109 -2.90 -30.88 -1.77
C ASP A 109 -2.11 -30.61 -3.06
N ALA A 110 -2.38 -29.51 -3.77
CA ALA A 110 -1.61 -29.12 -4.95
C ALA A 110 -0.18 -28.72 -4.57
N LEU A 111 -0.03 -28.00 -3.46
CA LEU A 111 1.25 -27.61 -2.89
C LEU A 111 2.07 -28.82 -2.41
N SER A 112 1.43 -29.80 -1.75
CA SER A 112 2.06 -31.08 -1.38
C SER A 112 2.62 -31.83 -2.60
N ARG A 113 1.88 -31.80 -3.72
CA ARG A 113 2.28 -32.49 -4.97
C ARG A 113 3.41 -31.80 -5.71
N GLN A 114 3.45 -30.46 -5.74
CA GLN A 114 4.56 -29.70 -6.32
C GLN A 114 5.86 -29.88 -5.53
N ALA A 115 5.76 -30.11 -4.22
CA ALA A 115 6.90 -30.49 -3.40
C ALA A 115 7.43 -31.91 -3.71
N ASN A 116 6.74 -32.76 -4.50
CA ASN A 116 7.13 -34.15 -4.73
C ASN A 116 8.09 -34.32 -5.94
N PRO A 117 9.36 -34.72 -5.74
CA PRO A 117 10.38 -34.76 -6.80
C PRO A 117 10.10 -35.79 -7.91
N ARG A 118 9.21 -36.77 -7.70
CA ARG A 118 8.83 -37.74 -8.75
C ARG A 118 8.02 -37.14 -9.91
N ILE A 119 7.37 -35.98 -9.72
CA ILE A 119 6.55 -35.33 -10.75
C ILE A 119 7.37 -34.30 -11.56
N LEU A 120 8.40 -33.70 -10.95
CA LEU A 120 9.31 -32.76 -11.62
C LEU A 120 10.09 -33.39 -12.79
N GLY A 121 10.26 -34.72 -12.81
CA GLY A 121 10.89 -35.44 -13.92
C GLY A 121 10.04 -35.60 -15.19
N ARG A 122 8.75 -35.21 -15.18
CA ARG A 122 7.84 -35.33 -16.35
C ARG A 122 7.25 -34.01 -16.84
N ALA A 123 7.40 -32.91 -16.11
CA ALA A 123 6.78 -31.61 -16.43
C ALA A 123 7.78 -30.56 -16.97
N ALA A 124 9.00 -30.96 -17.37
CA ALA A 124 10.03 -30.05 -17.88
C ALA A 124 9.82 -29.61 -19.35
N SER A 125 8.58 -29.58 -19.83
CA SER A 125 8.26 -29.11 -21.17
C SER A 125 6.83 -28.57 -21.22
N GLN A 126 6.65 -27.32 -20.79
CA GLN A 126 5.74 -26.30 -21.36
C GLN A 126 5.58 -25.14 -20.36
N ASP A 127 6.03 -23.95 -20.76
CA ASP A 127 5.75 -22.59 -20.23
C ASP A 127 5.17 -22.47 -18.80
N VAL A 128 6.04 -22.51 -17.80
CA VAL A 128 5.75 -22.02 -16.44
C VAL A 128 6.84 -21.05 -16.05
N GLY A 129 6.50 -19.77 -15.84
CA GLY A 129 7.40 -18.81 -15.20
C GLY A 129 7.80 -19.35 -13.83
N ALA A 130 9.07 -19.70 -13.68
CA ALA A 130 9.59 -20.36 -12.48
C ALA A 130 9.64 -19.35 -11.33
N GLU A 131 9.00 -19.69 -10.20
CA GLU A 131 9.01 -19.06 -8.86
C GLU A 131 7.70 -18.42 -8.36
N ALA A 132 6.67 -18.21 -9.18
CA ALA A 132 5.43 -17.59 -8.70
C ALA A 132 4.67 -18.41 -7.63
N ILE A 133 3.90 -17.74 -6.76
CA ILE A 133 3.15 -18.42 -5.67
C ILE A 133 2.19 -19.47 -6.26
N PRO A 134 2.24 -20.75 -5.83
CA PRO A 134 1.40 -21.78 -6.41
C PRO A 134 -0.10 -21.50 -6.29
N GLY A 135 -0.82 -21.62 -7.42
CA GLY A 135 -2.23 -21.26 -7.51
C GLY A 135 -2.52 -19.76 -7.57
N TYR A 136 -1.49 -18.92 -7.42
CA TYR A 136 -1.55 -17.46 -7.45
C TYR A 136 -0.39 -16.87 -8.25
N SER A 137 -0.20 -17.34 -9.49
CA SER A 137 0.95 -17.01 -10.34
C SER A 137 1.08 -15.52 -10.72
N CYS A 138 0.11 -14.69 -10.35
CA CYS A 138 0.11 -13.25 -10.51
C CYS A 138 0.80 -12.50 -9.36
N TYR A 139 1.20 -13.19 -8.30
CA TYR A 139 1.93 -12.62 -7.18
C TYR A 139 3.34 -13.16 -7.15
N GLU A 140 4.27 -12.24 -6.98
CA GLU A 140 5.66 -12.50 -6.70
C GLU A 140 5.82 -13.07 -5.29
N THR A 141 6.74 -14.02 -5.16
CA THR A 141 7.31 -14.44 -3.87
C THR A 141 8.14 -13.32 -3.24
N VAL A 142 8.57 -13.50 -1.98
CA VAL A 142 9.54 -12.61 -1.31
C VAL A 142 10.79 -12.40 -2.19
N GLU A 143 11.34 -13.48 -2.74
CA GLU A 143 12.56 -13.46 -3.54
C GLU A 143 12.36 -12.75 -4.89
N GLU A 144 11.27 -13.06 -5.60
CA GLU A 144 10.92 -12.39 -6.87
C GLU A 144 10.67 -10.90 -6.65
N THR A 145 10.01 -10.53 -5.54
CA THR A 145 9.77 -9.12 -5.17
C THR A 145 11.08 -8.38 -4.92
N GLN A 146 12.00 -8.97 -4.16
CA GLN A 146 13.32 -8.39 -3.90
C GLN A 146 14.16 -8.28 -5.19
N THR A 147 14.07 -9.29 -6.06
CA THR A 147 14.75 -9.31 -7.36
C THR A 147 14.21 -8.22 -8.27
N ALA A 148 12.89 -8.04 -8.34
CA ALA A 148 12.26 -6.98 -9.13
C ALA A 148 12.63 -5.58 -8.61
N ALA A 149 12.65 -5.38 -7.28
CA ALA A 149 13.11 -4.12 -6.69
C ALA A 149 14.58 -3.83 -7.03
N GLN A 150 15.45 -4.85 -6.93
CA GLN A 150 16.86 -4.72 -7.29
C GLN A 150 17.06 -4.44 -8.78
N ALA A 151 16.23 -5.03 -9.65
CA ALA A 151 16.26 -4.75 -11.09
C ALA A 151 15.94 -3.29 -11.41
N LEU A 152 14.99 -2.66 -10.69
CA LEU A 152 14.71 -1.23 -10.83
C LEU A 152 15.93 -0.38 -10.45
N VAL A 153 16.62 -0.71 -9.35
CA VAL A 153 17.86 -0.03 -8.93
C VAL A 153 18.96 -0.17 -9.98
N SER A 154 19.19 -1.38 -10.47
CA SER A 154 20.22 -1.64 -11.48
C SER A 154 19.93 -0.93 -12.80
N ALA A 155 18.66 -0.85 -13.21
CA ALA A 155 18.26 -0.20 -14.45
C ALA A 155 18.26 1.34 -14.36
N ARG A 156 17.93 1.90 -13.19
CA ARG A 156 17.75 3.35 -12.98
C ARG A 156 18.38 3.81 -11.65
N PRO A 157 19.71 3.71 -11.48
CA PRO A 157 20.38 3.99 -10.20
C PRO A 157 20.29 5.47 -9.76
N THR A 158 20.02 6.39 -10.68
CA THR A 158 19.77 7.80 -10.34
C THR A 158 18.37 8.05 -9.80
N LEU A 159 17.43 7.12 -10.03
CA LEU A 159 16.02 7.22 -9.62
C LEU A 159 15.65 6.28 -8.47
N ALA A 160 16.44 5.24 -8.20
CA ALA A 160 16.11 4.20 -7.24
C ALA A 160 17.32 3.72 -6.44
N SER A 161 17.13 3.47 -5.14
CA SER A 161 18.07 2.81 -4.24
C SER A 161 17.35 1.82 -3.33
N TYR A 162 18.01 0.76 -2.88
CA TYR A 162 17.40 -0.28 -2.03
C TYR A 162 18.20 -0.49 -0.75
N ASN A 163 17.70 0.06 0.34
CA ASN A 163 18.48 0.27 1.57
C ASN A 163 18.00 -0.66 2.68
N VAL A 164 18.92 -1.35 3.35
CA VAL A 164 18.61 -2.18 4.53
C VAL A 164 18.27 -1.26 5.70
N ILE A 165 17.16 -1.54 6.39
CA ILE A 165 16.71 -0.82 7.59
C ILE A 165 16.73 -1.70 8.84
N GLY A 166 16.87 -3.02 8.68
CA GLY A 166 16.88 -3.99 9.77
C GLY A 166 16.83 -5.42 9.26
N SER A 167 16.53 -6.36 10.14
CA SER A 167 16.46 -7.79 9.83
C SER A 167 15.20 -8.41 10.39
N SER A 168 14.68 -9.43 9.72
CA SER A 168 13.56 -10.22 10.19
C SER A 168 13.96 -11.05 11.42
N TRP A 169 12.98 -11.57 12.15
CA TRP A 169 13.25 -12.33 13.36
C TRP A 169 14.14 -13.55 13.10
N GLU A 170 13.89 -14.33 12.05
CA GLU A 170 14.73 -15.50 11.75
C GLU A 170 16.17 -15.08 11.46
N LYS A 171 16.35 -14.00 10.69
CA LYS A 171 17.68 -13.49 10.35
C LYS A 171 18.42 -12.97 11.59
N ALA A 172 17.73 -12.22 12.44
CA ALA A 172 18.29 -11.71 13.70
C ALA A 172 18.71 -12.83 14.67
N ASN A 173 18.13 -14.02 14.53
CA ASN A 173 18.43 -15.20 15.36
C ASN A 173 19.30 -16.26 14.64
N GLY A 174 19.84 -15.95 13.45
CA GLY A 174 20.75 -16.85 12.72
C GLY A 174 20.09 -18.09 12.13
N LEU A 175 18.78 -18.05 11.86
CA LEU A 175 17.98 -19.19 11.38
C LEU A 175 17.79 -19.22 9.85
N GLY A 176 18.55 -18.40 9.11
CA GLY A 176 18.11 -17.95 7.78
C GLY A 176 17.08 -16.83 7.93
N GLY A 177 16.59 -16.23 6.84
CA GLY A 177 15.66 -15.09 6.89
C GLY A 177 16.14 -13.92 6.04
N TYR A 178 15.53 -12.75 6.24
CA TYR A 178 15.63 -11.64 5.29
C TYR A 178 16.04 -10.32 5.93
N ASP A 179 16.73 -9.49 5.16
CA ASP A 179 16.84 -8.07 5.49
C ASP A 179 15.50 -7.38 5.23
N LEU A 180 15.12 -6.47 6.12
CA LEU A 180 14.08 -5.50 5.83
C LEU A 180 14.74 -4.40 5.01
N LYS A 181 14.26 -4.20 3.78
CA LYS A 181 14.81 -3.23 2.84
C LYS A 181 13.74 -2.28 2.34
N VAL A 182 14.08 -1.00 2.27
CA VAL A 182 13.24 0.05 1.72
C VAL A 182 13.74 0.44 0.33
N LEU A 183 12.88 0.31 -0.66
CA LEU A 183 13.10 0.82 -2.01
C LEU A 183 12.75 2.31 -2.01
N LYS A 184 13.78 3.16 -2.04
CA LYS A 184 13.64 4.61 -2.11
C LYS A 184 13.69 5.04 -3.58
N LEU A 185 12.68 5.78 -4.01
CA LEU A 185 12.52 6.32 -5.35
C LEU A 185 12.54 7.85 -5.30
N THR A 186 13.49 8.46 -6.00
CA THR A 186 13.58 9.91 -6.21
C THR A 186 14.67 10.17 -7.24
N ASN A 187 14.57 11.27 -7.99
CA ASN A 187 15.67 11.74 -8.82
C ASN A 187 16.78 12.33 -7.94
N SER A 188 17.84 11.56 -7.73
CA SER A 188 19.02 11.96 -6.93
C SER A 188 19.86 13.07 -7.56
N ALA A 189 19.68 13.36 -8.85
CA ALA A 189 20.32 14.51 -9.50
C ALA A 189 19.72 15.85 -9.06
N ILE A 190 18.50 15.84 -8.52
CA ILE A 190 17.84 17.02 -7.95
C ILE A 190 17.93 16.89 -6.42
N GLY A 191 18.80 17.71 -5.82
CA GLY A 191 19.00 17.73 -4.37
C GLY A 191 17.89 18.46 -3.59
N GLY A 192 18.10 18.61 -2.28
CA GLY A 192 17.19 19.27 -1.35
C GLY A 192 16.38 18.30 -0.49
N ASP A 193 15.79 18.81 0.59
CA ASP A 193 14.86 18.04 1.42
C ASP A 193 13.50 17.96 0.73
N LYS A 194 13.15 16.76 0.28
CA LYS A 194 11.92 16.49 -0.48
C LYS A 194 10.84 15.90 0.43
N PRO A 195 9.56 16.25 0.20
CA PRO A 195 8.41 15.56 0.79
C PRO A 195 8.47 14.04 0.59
N LYS A 196 8.14 13.27 1.64
CA LYS A 196 8.34 11.81 1.65
C LYS A 196 7.03 11.07 1.81
N LEU A 197 6.74 10.13 0.91
CA LEU A 197 5.68 9.14 1.05
C LEU A 197 6.34 7.84 1.53
N PHE A 198 5.89 7.30 2.65
CA PHE A 198 6.27 5.94 3.07
C PHE A 198 5.08 5.01 2.89
N VAL A 199 5.31 3.88 2.24
CA VAL A 199 4.34 2.79 2.13
C VAL A 199 5.01 1.51 2.62
N ASN A 200 4.42 0.89 3.63
CA ASN A 200 4.79 -0.47 4.01
C ASN A 200 3.66 -1.44 3.62
N SER A 201 4.03 -2.69 3.43
CA SER A 201 3.11 -3.74 2.99
C SER A 201 3.53 -5.10 3.55
N ALA A 202 2.62 -6.07 3.46
CA ALA A 202 2.80 -7.43 3.94
C ALA A 202 3.33 -7.49 5.38
N ILE A 203 2.75 -6.68 6.27
CA ILE A 203 2.99 -6.77 7.72
C ILE A 203 2.26 -7.96 8.32
N HIS A 204 1.07 -8.29 7.82
CA HIS A 204 0.48 -9.63 7.99
C HIS A 204 0.81 -10.48 6.76
N ALA A 205 1.29 -11.70 7.01
CA ALA A 205 1.88 -12.54 5.98
C ALA A 205 0.91 -13.00 4.89
N ARG A 206 -0.32 -13.37 5.26
CA ARG A 206 -1.36 -13.89 4.37
C ARG A 206 -1.94 -12.88 3.37
N GLU A 207 -1.58 -11.60 3.47
CA GLU A 207 -2.19 -10.51 2.70
C GLU A 207 -1.51 -10.32 1.33
N TYR A 208 -1.86 -11.18 0.36
CA TYR A 208 -1.11 -11.33 -0.89
C TYR A 208 -1.06 -10.08 -1.76
N VAL A 209 -2.16 -9.33 -1.82
CA VAL A 209 -2.32 -8.18 -2.74
C VAL A 209 -1.42 -6.99 -2.43
N THR A 210 -0.85 -6.92 -1.23
CA THR A 210 -0.24 -5.70 -0.68
C THR A 210 1.13 -5.41 -1.31
N ALA A 211 2.11 -6.30 -1.15
CA ALA A 211 3.47 -6.12 -1.66
C ALA A 211 3.54 -5.95 -3.19
N PRO A 212 2.82 -6.75 -4.00
CA PRO A 212 2.77 -6.58 -5.46
C PRO A 212 2.18 -5.25 -5.90
N THR A 213 1.23 -4.69 -5.14
CA THR A 213 0.66 -3.37 -5.45
C THR A 213 1.65 -2.25 -5.14
N ALA A 214 2.39 -2.35 -4.02
CA ALA A 214 3.47 -1.41 -3.72
C ALA A 214 4.59 -1.47 -4.77
N LEU A 215 4.98 -2.67 -5.22
CA LEU A 215 5.95 -2.86 -6.29
C LEU A 215 5.44 -2.27 -7.62
N ALA A 216 4.16 -2.41 -7.93
CA ALA A 216 3.56 -1.81 -9.14
C ALA A 216 3.63 -0.27 -9.13
N LEU A 217 3.51 0.39 -7.97
CA LEU A 217 3.75 1.82 -7.83
C LEU A 217 5.20 2.16 -8.18
N ALA A 218 6.16 1.37 -7.68
CA ALA A 218 7.57 1.58 -8.00
C ALA A 218 7.84 1.48 -9.50
N GLN A 219 7.31 0.44 -10.14
CA GLN A 219 7.44 0.22 -11.57
C GLN A 219 6.79 1.37 -12.37
N GLN A 220 5.61 1.83 -11.99
CA GLN A 220 4.93 2.93 -12.68
C GLN A 220 5.74 4.23 -12.60
N LEU A 221 6.26 4.58 -11.42
CA LEU A 221 7.06 5.80 -11.25
C LEU A 221 8.39 5.72 -11.99
N VAL A 222 9.15 4.64 -11.81
CA VAL A 222 10.50 4.50 -12.38
C VAL A 222 10.47 4.33 -13.90
N ASN A 223 9.54 3.52 -14.42
CA ASN A 223 9.42 3.31 -15.87
C ASN A 223 8.73 4.49 -16.56
N GLY A 224 7.86 5.22 -15.85
CA GLY A 224 7.20 6.42 -16.34
C GLY A 224 8.11 7.65 -16.37
N TYR A 225 9.22 7.67 -15.64
CA TYR A 225 10.13 8.83 -15.62
C TYR A 225 10.61 9.20 -17.03
N GLY A 226 10.41 10.46 -17.41
CA GLY A 226 10.72 11.00 -18.73
C GLY A 226 9.70 10.67 -19.82
N THR A 227 8.57 10.02 -19.52
CA THR A 227 7.51 9.72 -20.50
C THR A 227 6.10 10.01 -19.96
N ASP A 228 5.88 9.75 -18.68
CA ASP A 228 4.73 10.20 -17.90
C ASP A 228 5.11 11.47 -17.13
N PRO A 229 4.46 12.61 -17.39
CA PRO A 229 4.74 13.87 -16.70
C PRO A 229 4.49 13.76 -15.20
N GLU A 230 3.50 12.97 -14.75
CA GLU A 230 3.19 12.78 -13.33
C GLU A 230 4.33 12.05 -12.61
N ALA A 231 4.74 10.89 -13.14
CA ALA A 231 5.87 10.14 -12.60
C ALA A 231 7.16 10.97 -12.55
N THR A 232 7.39 11.78 -13.59
CA THR A 232 8.58 12.61 -13.72
C THR A 232 8.64 13.68 -12.64
N TRP A 233 7.62 14.53 -12.53
CA TRP A 233 7.66 15.62 -11.55
C TRP A 233 7.60 15.08 -10.11
N ILE A 234 6.91 13.95 -9.87
CA ILE A 234 6.88 13.30 -8.56
C ILE A 234 8.29 12.87 -8.16
N LEU A 235 9.04 12.17 -9.01
CA LEU A 235 10.41 11.74 -8.67
C LEU A 235 11.38 12.92 -8.59
N ASP A 236 11.16 13.97 -9.37
CA ASP A 236 11.98 15.18 -9.29
C ASP A 236 11.81 15.92 -7.96
N HIS A 237 10.58 15.99 -7.43
CA HIS A 237 10.27 16.86 -6.30
C HIS A 237 9.91 16.14 -4.99
N HIS A 238 9.64 14.84 -5.00
CA HIS A 238 9.28 14.03 -3.83
C HIS A 238 10.18 12.80 -3.70
N GLU A 239 10.09 12.13 -2.54
CA GLU A 239 10.66 10.80 -2.31
C GLU A 239 9.53 9.80 -2.04
N VAL A 240 9.60 8.63 -2.65
CA VAL A 240 8.68 7.51 -2.39
C VAL A 240 9.47 6.35 -1.82
N HIS A 241 9.12 5.93 -0.61
CA HIS A 241 9.82 4.92 0.18
C HIS A 241 8.91 3.71 0.35
N LEU A 242 9.35 2.54 -0.13
CA LEU A 242 8.52 1.34 -0.17
C LEU A 242 9.18 0.20 0.61
N LEU A 243 8.59 -0.18 1.75
CA LEU A 243 8.91 -1.43 2.45
C LEU A 243 7.99 -2.53 1.93
N LEU A 244 8.44 -3.23 0.89
CA LEU A 244 7.63 -4.20 0.16
C LEU A 244 7.20 -5.38 1.04
N HIS A 245 8.09 -5.87 1.92
CA HIS A 245 7.77 -6.91 2.88
C HIS A 245 8.21 -6.49 4.27
N THR A 246 7.23 -6.17 5.13
CA THR A 246 7.47 -5.90 6.55
C THR A 246 7.68 -7.21 7.33
N ASN A 247 7.00 -8.29 6.91
CA ASN A 247 7.06 -9.62 7.53
C ASN A 247 7.47 -10.70 6.51
N PRO A 248 8.72 -10.69 6.02
CA PRO A 248 9.15 -11.64 5.00
C PRO A 248 9.17 -13.09 5.50
N ASP A 249 9.56 -13.35 6.76
CA ASP A 249 9.58 -14.72 7.32
C ASP A 249 8.16 -15.31 7.38
N GLY A 250 7.20 -14.55 7.89
CA GLY A 250 5.79 -14.95 7.89
C GLY A 250 5.26 -15.14 6.46
N ARG A 251 5.63 -14.25 5.52
CA ARG A 251 5.22 -14.35 4.12
C ARG A 251 5.67 -15.68 3.51
N LYS A 252 6.87 -16.18 3.83
CA LYS A 252 7.30 -17.52 3.39
C LYS A 252 6.37 -18.62 3.88
N LYS A 253 5.88 -18.54 5.12
CA LYS A 253 4.86 -19.48 5.62
C LYS A 253 3.56 -19.36 4.82
N ALA A 254 3.11 -18.14 4.53
CA ALA A 254 1.91 -17.93 3.74
C ALA A 254 2.03 -18.48 2.31
N GLU A 255 3.17 -18.27 1.63
CA GLU A 255 3.46 -18.76 0.28
C GLU A 255 3.38 -20.29 0.15
N THR A 256 3.58 -21.03 1.25
CA THR A 256 3.34 -22.47 1.31
C THR A 256 1.86 -22.85 1.35
N GLY A 257 1.00 -21.86 1.18
CA GLY A 257 -0.43 -21.95 1.22
C GLY A 257 -1.04 -21.73 2.59
N LEU A 258 -0.32 -21.56 3.70
CA LEU A 258 -0.93 -21.41 5.05
C LEU A 258 -1.57 -20.03 5.26
N LEU A 259 -2.68 -19.94 6.02
CA LEU A 259 -3.29 -18.63 6.39
C LEU A 259 -2.51 -17.92 7.52
N TRP A 260 -1.18 -17.89 7.40
CA TRP A 260 -0.26 -17.34 8.38
C TRP A 260 -0.41 -15.82 8.51
N ARG A 261 -0.56 -15.30 9.72
CA ARG A 261 -0.72 -13.85 9.98
C ARG A 261 0.56 -13.21 10.52
N LYS A 262 1.07 -13.75 11.63
CA LYS A 262 2.11 -13.16 12.49
C LYS A 262 3.52 -13.28 11.90
N ASN A 263 4.55 -12.77 12.58
CA ASN A 263 5.93 -13.18 12.28
C ASN A 263 6.16 -14.66 12.68
N THR A 264 7.38 -15.19 12.56
CA THR A 264 7.67 -16.60 12.87
C THR A 264 8.41 -16.82 14.19
N ASN A 265 8.39 -15.83 15.09
CA ASN A 265 9.10 -15.87 16.36
C ASN A 265 8.73 -17.12 17.19
N ARG A 266 9.70 -18.04 17.31
CA ARG A 266 9.53 -19.38 17.90
C ARG A 266 9.43 -19.37 19.43
N ASN A 267 9.61 -18.21 20.06
CA ASN A 267 9.51 -18.06 21.51
C ASN A 267 8.05 -17.95 21.99
N TYR A 268 7.08 -17.78 21.09
CA TYR A 268 5.67 -17.57 21.41
C TYR A 268 4.81 -18.72 20.87
N CYS A 269 3.85 -19.19 21.66
CA CYS A 269 2.95 -20.31 21.32
C CYS A 269 3.66 -21.63 20.94
N GLY A 270 4.91 -21.83 21.35
CA GLY A 270 5.68 -23.04 21.04
C GLY A 270 6.30 -23.02 19.63
N ALA A 271 7.53 -23.52 19.53
CA ALA A 271 8.38 -23.33 18.35
C ALA A 271 7.82 -23.93 17.04
N ASN A 272 6.99 -24.96 17.13
CA ASN A 272 6.43 -25.69 15.99
C ASN A 272 4.93 -25.42 15.77
N SER A 273 4.36 -24.46 16.50
CA SER A 273 2.94 -24.10 16.33
C SER A 273 2.72 -23.25 15.09
N ASN A 274 1.56 -23.42 14.43
CA ASN A 274 1.08 -22.51 13.39
C ASN A 274 0.66 -21.14 13.93
N SER A 275 0.45 -21.05 15.25
CA SER A 275 0.06 -19.83 15.94
C SER A 275 1.24 -19.16 16.65
N ARG A 276 2.49 -19.53 16.34
CA ARG A 276 3.69 -18.86 16.87
C ARG A 276 3.85 -17.46 16.30
N GLY A 277 4.76 -16.69 16.91
CA GLY A 277 5.01 -15.30 16.54
C GLY A 277 4.12 -14.27 17.23
N ALA A 278 4.40 -13.00 16.97
CA ALA A 278 3.64 -11.85 17.41
C ALA A 278 2.98 -11.13 16.23
N ASP A 279 1.83 -10.50 16.49
CA ASP A 279 1.17 -9.62 15.54
C ASP A 279 1.96 -8.31 15.46
N LEU A 280 2.67 -8.13 14.35
CA LEU A 280 3.51 -6.95 14.12
C LEU A 280 2.68 -5.65 14.16
N ASN A 281 1.44 -5.67 13.71
CA ASN A 281 0.57 -4.49 13.76
C ASN A 281 -0.20 -4.36 15.09
N ARG A 282 0.28 -5.01 16.15
CA ARG A 282 -0.06 -4.75 17.57
C ARG A 282 1.17 -4.47 18.44
N ASN A 283 2.36 -4.48 17.84
CA ASN A 283 3.63 -4.43 18.56
C ASN A 283 4.29 -3.05 18.54
N PHE A 284 3.75 -2.05 17.85
CA PHE A 284 4.32 -0.70 17.84
C PHE A 284 4.30 -0.04 19.21
N THR A 285 5.27 0.84 19.47
CA THR A 285 5.49 1.42 20.80
C THR A 285 4.44 2.44 21.23
N PHE A 286 3.90 3.20 20.29
CA PHE A 286 2.89 4.20 20.59
C PHE A 286 1.57 3.54 20.98
N ASN A 287 1.03 3.94 22.14
CA ASN A 287 -0.24 3.45 22.67
C ASN A 287 -0.36 1.91 22.78
N TRP A 288 0.76 1.19 22.91
CA TRP A 288 0.73 -0.26 23.08
C TRP A 288 -0.14 -0.68 24.27
N ASN A 289 -1.08 -1.61 24.05
CA ASN A 289 -2.06 -2.07 25.05
C ASN A 289 -2.91 -0.95 25.72
N ILE A 290 -3.07 0.22 25.08
CA ILE A 290 -3.85 1.33 25.66
C ILE A 290 -5.33 0.96 25.86
N THR A 291 -5.83 -0.04 25.11
CA THR A 291 -7.22 -0.48 25.20
C THR A 291 -7.45 -1.53 26.29
N ASN A 292 -6.44 -1.85 27.11
CA ASN A 292 -6.49 -2.86 28.18
C ASN A 292 -6.95 -4.23 27.67
N GLY A 293 -6.32 -4.70 26.58
CA GLY A 293 -6.58 -6.01 26.00
C GLY A 293 -7.81 -6.14 25.11
N GLN A 294 -8.49 -5.03 24.79
CA GLN A 294 -9.63 -5.05 23.86
C GLN A 294 -9.19 -4.99 22.39
N GLY A 295 -8.07 -4.34 22.09
CA GLY A 295 -7.55 -4.19 20.74
C GLY A 295 -6.38 -5.09 20.36
N SER A 296 -5.87 -5.84 21.34
CA SER A 296 -4.81 -6.83 21.15
C SER A 296 -4.79 -7.83 22.30
N SER A 297 -4.20 -9.00 22.10
CA SER A 297 -4.20 -10.09 23.09
C SER A 297 -2.85 -10.23 23.80
N SER A 298 -2.90 -10.64 25.08
CA SER A 298 -1.72 -11.09 25.84
C SER A 298 -1.47 -12.60 25.75
N SER A 299 -2.38 -13.35 25.12
CA SER A 299 -2.20 -14.79 24.91
C SER A 299 -1.25 -15.02 23.73
N ALA A 300 -0.12 -15.69 23.98
CA ALA A 300 0.91 -15.94 22.96
C ALA A 300 0.38 -16.68 21.71
N CYS A 301 -0.68 -17.47 21.87
CA CYS A 301 -1.31 -18.22 20.78
C CYS A 301 -2.40 -17.46 20.02
N ALA A 302 -2.78 -16.26 20.47
CA ALA A 302 -3.76 -15.46 19.74
C ALA A 302 -3.17 -14.88 18.45
N ASP A 303 -4.02 -14.73 17.43
CA ASP A 303 -3.67 -14.08 16.16
C ASP A 303 -3.31 -12.60 16.33
N THR A 304 -3.81 -11.96 17.39
CA THR A 304 -3.54 -10.57 17.78
C THR A 304 -2.59 -10.46 18.96
N TYR A 305 -1.74 -11.48 19.21
CA TYR A 305 -0.76 -11.44 20.29
C TYR A 305 0.20 -10.26 20.11
N ARG A 306 0.17 -9.30 21.04
CA ARG A 306 0.89 -8.02 20.94
C ARG A 306 2.40 -8.08 21.22
N GLY A 307 2.93 -9.26 21.52
CA GLY A 307 4.28 -9.44 22.04
C GLY A 307 4.36 -9.26 23.57
N PRO A 308 5.49 -9.61 24.21
CA PRO A 308 5.68 -9.48 25.65
C PRO A 308 5.84 -8.03 26.11
N SER A 309 6.25 -7.13 25.20
CA SER A 309 6.41 -5.71 25.45
C SER A 309 6.26 -4.90 24.16
N ALA A 310 6.00 -3.61 24.30
CA ALA A 310 6.02 -2.66 23.19
C ALA A 310 7.35 -2.70 22.43
N GLY A 311 7.30 -2.84 21.10
CA GLY A 311 8.46 -2.90 20.21
C GLY A 311 9.37 -4.10 20.46
N SER A 312 8.83 -5.23 20.91
CA SER A 312 9.63 -6.44 21.15
C SER A 312 10.16 -7.09 19.88
N GLU A 313 9.47 -6.94 18.74
CA GLU A 313 9.85 -7.61 17.50
C GLU A 313 10.87 -6.81 16.70
N PRO A 314 11.94 -7.45 16.17
CA PRO A 314 13.00 -6.75 15.44
C PRO A 314 12.50 -6.05 14.17
N GLU A 315 11.47 -6.61 13.52
CA GLU A 315 10.81 -5.97 12.38
C GLU A 315 10.24 -4.61 12.76
N ILE A 316 9.53 -4.54 13.90
CA ILE A 316 8.91 -3.29 14.36
C ILE A 316 9.95 -2.31 14.89
N GLN A 317 11.00 -2.78 15.55
CA GLN A 317 12.12 -1.92 15.94
C GLN A 317 12.72 -1.20 14.73
N ALA A 318 12.94 -1.92 13.63
CA ALA A 318 13.45 -1.36 12.38
C ALA A 318 12.48 -0.36 11.75
N VAL A 319 11.19 -0.72 11.63
CA VAL A 319 10.17 0.15 11.01
C VAL A 319 9.99 1.45 11.79
N GLN A 320 9.83 1.40 13.12
CA GLN A 320 9.61 2.61 13.90
C GLN A 320 10.84 3.53 13.91
N ALA A 321 12.06 2.96 13.91
CA ALA A 321 13.29 3.74 13.76
C ALA A 321 13.36 4.42 12.39
N TYR A 322 12.97 3.69 11.34
CA TYR A 322 12.90 4.23 9.99
C TYR A 322 11.89 5.39 9.88
N VAL A 323 10.67 5.21 10.37
CA VAL A 323 9.63 6.26 10.38
C VAL A 323 10.13 7.53 11.08
N ARG A 324 10.75 7.41 12.26
CA ARG A 324 11.33 8.54 13.00
C ARG A 324 12.49 9.22 12.26
N SER A 325 13.17 8.50 11.35
CA SER A 325 14.23 9.08 10.52
C SER A 325 13.70 9.90 9.34
N LEU A 326 12.45 9.66 8.92
CA LEU A 326 11.86 10.34 7.75
C LEU A 326 11.30 11.72 8.08
N TRP A 327 10.73 11.89 9.29
CA TRP A 327 9.99 13.09 9.65
C TRP A 327 10.26 13.53 11.09
N PRO A 328 10.37 14.84 11.34
CA PRO A 328 10.36 15.38 12.69
C PRO A 328 8.93 15.35 13.27
N ASP A 329 8.82 15.32 14.59
CA ASP A 329 7.55 15.64 15.26
C ASP A 329 7.23 17.14 15.08
N ARG A 330 6.04 17.44 14.57
CA ARG A 330 5.54 18.81 14.39
C ARG A 330 4.31 19.11 15.24
N ARG A 331 3.85 18.20 16.09
CA ARG A 331 2.66 18.40 16.94
C ARG A 331 3.00 19.17 18.22
N GLY A 332 1.96 19.54 18.97
CA GLY A 332 2.11 20.00 20.35
C GLY A 332 2.30 18.82 21.32
N THR A 333 2.60 19.15 22.58
CA THR A 333 2.93 18.16 23.64
C THR A 333 1.73 17.33 24.11
N GLY A 334 0.50 17.73 23.79
CA GLY A 334 -0.72 17.02 24.16
C GLY A 334 -0.97 15.78 23.30
N VAL A 335 -1.52 14.74 23.91
CA VAL A 335 -2.02 13.58 23.18
C VAL A 335 -3.20 14.03 22.31
N GLY A 336 -3.04 13.94 21.00
CA GLY A 336 -4.06 14.37 20.03
C GLY A 336 -3.92 15.81 19.54
N ASP A 337 -2.89 16.56 19.95
CA ASP A 337 -2.59 17.88 19.40
C ASP A 337 -2.41 17.78 17.87
N ALA A 338 -3.03 18.73 17.17
CA ALA A 338 -2.96 18.79 15.72
C ALA A 338 -1.55 19.18 15.26
N ALA A 339 -1.04 18.49 14.25
CA ALA A 339 0.10 18.99 13.50
C ALA A 339 -0.33 20.23 12.68
N PRO A 340 0.57 21.19 12.43
CA PRO A 340 0.34 22.27 11.47
C PRO A 340 -0.14 21.73 10.12
N ARG A 341 -1.05 22.44 9.43
CA ARG A 341 -1.63 21.95 8.17
C ARG A 341 -0.62 21.90 7.01
N ASP A 342 0.51 22.60 7.13
CA ASP A 342 1.66 22.51 6.22
C ASP A 342 2.62 21.35 6.56
N THR A 343 2.27 20.48 7.52
CA THR A 343 3.04 19.26 7.80
C THR A 343 3.08 18.38 6.56
N SER A 344 4.30 18.12 6.08
CA SER A 344 4.57 17.25 4.94
C SER A 344 4.78 15.82 5.40
N GLY A 345 4.39 14.87 4.55
CA GLY A 345 4.59 13.44 4.79
C GLY A 345 3.29 12.67 4.83
N ILE A 346 3.30 11.48 4.26
CA ILE A 346 2.21 10.52 4.35
C ILE A 346 2.82 9.15 4.63
N HIS A 347 2.22 8.42 5.57
CA HIS A 347 2.46 6.99 5.79
C HIS A 347 1.22 6.19 5.40
N ILE A 348 1.38 5.15 4.57
CA ILE A 348 0.29 4.23 4.21
C ILE A 348 0.73 2.80 4.53
N ASP A 349 -0.04 2.11 5.38
CA ASP A 349 0.11 0.68 5.63
C ASP A 349 -0.89 -0.09 4.76
N LEU A 350 -0.38 -0.87 3.81
CA LEU A 350 -1.22 -1.67 2.91
C LEU A 350 -1.53 -3.02 3.54
N HIS A 351 -2.82 -3.25 3.71
CA HIS A 351 -3.41 -4.45 4.26
C HIS A 351 -4.37 -5.14 3.29
N SER A 352 -4.82 -6.34 3.65
CA SER A 352 -6.03 -6.92 3.09
C SER A 352 -6.75 -7.77 4.13
N TYR A 353 -8.06 -7.73 4.25
CA TYR A 353 -9.01 -7.14 3.31
C TYR A 353 -10.15 -6.42 4.01
N GLY A 354 -11.01 -5.80 3.21
CA GLY A 354 -12.22 -5.14 3.69
C GLY A 354 -12.73 -4.06 2.73
N GLN A 355 -11.93 -3.69 1.74
CA GLN A 355 -12.17 -2.54 0.88
C GLN A 355 -12.37 -1.26 1.70
N LEU A 356 -11.41 -0.94 2.58
CA LEU A 356 -11.48 0.17 3.52
C LEU A 356 -10.30 1.14 3.34
N VAL A 357 -10.57 2.42 3.61
CA VAL A 357 -9.53 3.44 3.82
C VAL A 357 -9.71 3.96 5.24
N LEU A 358 -8.73 3.67 6.09
CA LEU A 358 -8.79 3.94 7.52
C LEU A 358 -7.82 5.06 7.89
N TRP A 359 -8.19 5.85 8.90
CA TRP A 359 -7.31 6.85 9.51
C TRP A 359 -7.44 6.83 11.04
N PRO A 360 -6.43 7.33 11.78
CA PRO A 360 -6.41 7.35 13.23
C PRO A 360 -7.67 7.95 13.89
N TRP A 361 -8.09 7.44 15.05
CA TRP A 361 -7.42 6.44 15.87
C TRP A 361 -8.07 5.07 15.73
N GLY A 362 -7.28 4.03 15.94
CA GLY A 362 -7.78 2.68 16.17
C GLY A 362 -8.28 2.43 17.59
N SER A 363 -7.79 3.19 18.58
CA SER A 363 -8.03 2.91 20.00
C SER A 363 -9.24 3.63 20.61
N THR A 364 -9.73 4.70 19.97
CA THR A 364 -10.80 5.54 20.52
C THR A 364 -11.60 6.25 19.43
N ALA A 365 -12.90 6.44 19.69
CA ALA A 365 -13.81 7.23 18.86
C ALA A 365 -13.60 8.75 19.00
N THR A 366 -12.78 9.19 19.96
CA THR A 366 -12.37 10.59 20.05
C THR A 366 -11.65 10.99 18.76
N LEU A 367 -12.03 12.13 18.18
CA LEU A 367 -11.39 12.63 16.96
C LEU A 367 -9.98 13.12 17.26
N SER A 368 -9.07 12.90 16.32
CA SER A 368 -7.73 13.47 16.37
C SER A 368 -7.71 14.96 16.01
N GLY A 369 -6.65 15.68 16.38
CA GLY A 369 -6.50 17.10 16.09
C GLY A 369 -6.56 17.45 14.59
N ASN A 370 -6.17 16.53 13.70
CA ASN A 370 -6.25 16.69 12.24
C ASN A 370 -7.42 15.93 11.60
N ALA A 371 -8.39 15.44 12.36
CA ALA A 371 -9.43 14.52 11.88
C ALA A 371 -10.19 15.00 10.63
N THR A 372 -10.47 16.31 10.52
CA THR A 372 -11.17 16.87 9.35
C THR A 372 -10.35 16.74 8.06
N ASP A 373 -9.06 17.04 8.14
CA ASP A 373 -8.16 16.98 6.99
C ASP A 373 -7.84 15.51 6.66
N LEU A 374 -7.65 14.65 7.68
CA LEU A 374 -7.48 13.21 7.50
C LEU A 374 -8.69 12.57 6.81
N GLN A 375 -9.90 12.90 7.24
CA GLN A 375 -11.14 12.43 6.60
C GLN A 375 -11.26 12.93 5.16
N THR A 376 -10.89 14.19 4.91
CA THR A 376 -10.95 14.79 3.55
C THR A 376 -10.05 14.01 2.58
N LEU A 377 -8.81 13.72 2.97
CA LEU A 377 -7.88 12.93 2.16
C LEU A 377 -8.29 11.43 2.10
N GLY A 378 -8.77 10.85 3.20
CA GLY A 378 -9.31 9.48 3.20
C GLY A 378 -10.46 9.29 2.19
N ARG A 379 -11.35 10.28 2.07
CA ARG A 379 -12.41 10.30 1.05
C ARG A 379 -11.89 10.45 -0.38
N ARG A 380 -10.74 11.12 -0.60
CA ARG A 380 -10.08 11.16 -1.92
C ARG A 380 -9.58 9.78 -2.31
N PHE A 381 -8.88 9.10 -1.42
CA PHE A 381 -8.41 7.74 -1.67
C PHE A 381 -9.57 6.79 -1.94
N ALA A 382 -10.61 6.83 -1.09
CA ALA A 382 -11.82 6.04 -1.25
C ALA A 382 -12.58 6.30 -2.56
N TYR A 383 -12.54 7.53 -3.10
CA TYR A 383 -13.08 7.82 -4.43
C TYR A 383 -12.33 7.07 -5.52
N LEU A 384 -11.00 7.02 -5.41
CA LEU A 384 -10.12 6.43 -6.42
C LEU A 384 -10.16 4.90 -6.42
N ASN A 385 -10.15 4.27 -5.24
CA ASN A 385 -10.13 2.81 -5.11
C ASN A 385 -11.52 2.19 -4.83
N GLY A 386 -12.58 2.99 -4.67
CA GLY A 386 -13.93 2.52 -4.39
C GLY A 386 -14.11 1.85 -3.00
N HIS A 387 -13.20 2.15 -2.07
CA HIS A 387 -13.22 1.63 -0.71
C HIS A 387 -14.14 2.47 0.19
N PHE A 388 -14.54 1.93 1.33
CA PHE A 388 -15.32 2.64 2.34
C PHE A 388 -14.37 3.43 3.27
N PRO A 389 -14.49 4.77 3.35
CA PRO A 389 -13.62 5.58 4.21
C PRO A 389 -14.16 5.65 5.65
N GLU A 390 -13.35 5.35 6.65
CA GLU A 390 -13.74 5.53 8.06
C GLU A 390 -12.56 5.73 9.02
N GLN A 391 -12.85 6.16 10.25
CA GLN A 391 -11.85 6.15 11.32
C GLN A 391 -11.57 4.69 11.73
N SER A 392 -10.32 4.34 12.04
CA SER A 392 -9.90 2.96 12.29
C SER A 392 -10.71 2.25 13.39
N ILE A 393 -11.05 2.93 14.49
CA ILE A 393 -11.92 2.43 15.56
C ILE A 393 -13.33 2.03 15.08
N GLY A 394 -13.79 2.59 13.96
CA GLY A 394 -15.03 2.20 13.30
C GLY A 394 -15.02 0.75 12.84
N LEU A 395 -13.83 0.15 12.74
CA LEU A 395 -13.66 -1.28 12.75
C LEU A 395 -13.87 -1.79 14.19
N TYR A 396 -12.79 -1.96 14.91
CA TYR A 396 -12.77 -2.45 16.28
C TYR A 396 -11.62 -1.75 17.00
N PRO A 397 -11.61 -1.73 18.33
CA PRO A 397 -10.48 -1.20 19.07
C PRO A 397 -9.18 -1.86 18.58
N THR A 398 -8.16 -1.06 18.27
CA THR A 398 -6.80 -1.52 18.01
C THR A 398 -5.81 -0.66 18.77
N ASP A 399 -4.67 -1.25 19.11
CA ASP A 399 -3.56 -0.56 19.74
C ASP A 399 -2.21 -1.12 19.29
N GLY A 400 -1.14 -0.35 19.51
CA GLY A 400 0.20 -0.72 19.04
C GLY A 400 0.28 -0.89 17.52
N THR A 401 -0.41 -0.04 16.76
CA THR A 401 -0.49 -0.07 15.29
C THR A 401 0.49 0.91 14.62
N SER A 402 0.76 0.70 13.33
CA SER A 402 1.71 1.48 12.52
C SER A 402 1.35 2.96 12.38
N ASP A 403 0.05 3.27 12.32
CA ASP A 403 -0.48 4.64 12.26
C ASP A 403 -0.19 5.44 13.55
N GLY A 404 -0.03 4.75 14.69
CA GLY A 404 0.31 5.35 15.98
C GLY A 404 1.64 6.07 16.00
N ILE A 405 2.71 5.46 15.47
CA ILE A 405 4.03 6.13 15.41
C ILE A 405 4.00 7.29 14.41
N SER A 406 3.32 7.15 13.28
CA SER A 406 3.37 8.20 12.26
C SER A 406 2.49 9.40 12.60
N TYR A 407 1.21 9.17 12.88
CA TYR A 407 0.30 10.24 13.24
C TYR A 407 0.41 10.59 14.72
N GLY A 408 0.37 9.58 15.58
CA GLY A 408 0.29 9.80 17.02
C GLY A 408 1.57 10.29 17.68
N GLU A 409 2.73 9.91 17.17
CA GLU A 409 4.02 10.43 17.64
C GLU A 409 4.48 11.65 16.83
N LEU A 410 4.34 11.66 15.49
CA LEU A 410 4.96 12.69 14.64
C LEU A 410 3.98 13.67 13.98
N GLY A 411 2.68 13.37 13.97
CA GLY A 411 1.66 14.19 13.28
C GLY A 411 1.62 14.05 11.76
N VAL A 412 2.33 13.06 11.22
CA VAL A 412 2.34 12.72 9.80
C VAL A 412 1.01 12.07 9.43
N ALA A 413 0.45 12.43 8.27
CA ALA A 413 -0.83 11.86 7.84
C ALA A 413 -0.68 10.34 7.64
N ALA A 414 -1.43 9.54 8.38
CA ALA A 414 -1.30 8.07 8.37
C ALA A 414 -2.61 7.40 7.95
N TYR A 415 -2.50 6.36 7.12
CA TYR A 415 -3.65 5.61 6.61
C TYR A 415 -3.38 4.12 6.58
N THR A 416 -4.43 3.33 6.72
CA THR A 416 -4.43 1.90 6.40
C THR A 416 -5.39 1.63 5.25
N PHE A 417 -4.94 0.93 4.21
CA PHE A 417 -5.81 0.49 3.13
C PHE A 417 -6.07 -1.01 3.26
N GLU A 418 -7.32 -1.39 3.49
CA GLU A 418 -7.74 -2.79 3.51
C GLU A 418 -8.18 -3.19 2.11
N MET A 419 -7.29 -3.82 1.35
CA MET A 419 -7.46 -4.06 -0.07
C MET A 419 -8.21 -5.37 -0.37
N GLY A 420 -8.93 -5.41 -1.48
CA GLY A 420 -9.56 -6.65 -1.95
C GLY A 420 -10.63 -7.19 -1.00
N THR A 421 -10.88 -8.49 -1.12
CA THR A 421 -12.02 -9.17 -0.46
C THR A 421 -11.62 -10.45 0.27
N THR A 422 -10.40 -10.96 0.08
CA THR A 422 -9.88 -12.13 0.79
C THR A 422 -8.36 -12.00 0.89
N PHE A 423 -7.75 -12.71 1.85
CA PHE A 423 -6.30 -12.72 2.06
C PHE A 423 -5.56 -13.24 0.82
N PHE A 424 -6.04 -14.35 0.25
CA PHE A 424 -5.48 -14.95 -0.96
C PHE A 424 -6.33 -14.61 -2.18
N GLN A 425 -6.27 -13.35 -2.60
CA GLN A 425 -7.10 -12.86 -3.70
C GLN A 425 -6.74 -13.52 -5.02
N GLY A 426 -7.70 -14.16 -5.69
CA GLY A 426 -7.48 -14.83 -6.97
C GLY A 426 -6.98 -13.89 -8.08
N CYS A 427 -6.14 -14.42 -8.98
CA CYS A 427 -5.50 -13.64 -10.04
C CYS A 427 -6.47 -12.98 -11.04
N GLY A 428 -7.69 -13.50 -11.18
CA GLY A 428 -8.70 -12.88 -12.04
C GLY A 428 -9.22 -11.54 -11.53
N SER A 429 -9.32 -11.33 -10.21
CA SER A 429 -9.83 -10.08 -9.63
C SER A 429 -8.72 -9.09 -9.25
N TYR A 430 -7.48 -9.57 -9.09
CA TYR A 430 -6.34 -8.74 -8.72
C TYR A 430 -6.12 -7.50 -9.62
N PRO A 431 -6.20 -7.57 -10.97
CA PRO A 431 -5.96 -6.41 -11.82
C PRO A 431 -6.85 -5.19 -11.49
N ALA A 432 -8.14 -5.42 -11.22
CA ALA A 432 -9.06 -4.35 -10.87
C ALA A 432 -8.77 -3.76 -9.47
N ILE A 433 -8.44 -4.62 -8.50
CA ILE A 433 -8.05 -4.20 -7.13
C ILE A 433 -6.76 -3.38 -7.17
N LYS A 434 -5.78 -3.81 -7.94
CA LYS A 434 -4.51 -3.12 -8.16
C LYS A 434 -4.74 -1.74 -8.78
N ALA A 435 -5.53 -1.65 -9.85
CA ALA A 435 -5.73 -0.40 -10.58
C ALA A 435 -6.27 0.74 -9.69
N GLY A 436 -7.32 0.48 -8.91
CA GLY A 436 -7.91 1.49 -8.02
C GLY A 436 -6.95 1.91 -6.90
N ASN A 437 -6.24 0.97 -6.29
CA ASN A 437 -5.29 1.27 -5.21
C ASN A 437 -4.02 1.95 -5.73
N LEU A 438 -3.54 1.59 -6.92
CA LEU A 438 -2.43 2.27 -7.58
C LEU A 438 -2.77 3.72 -7.91
N ALA A 439 -4.01 4.00 -8.32
CA ALA A 439 -4.48 5.38 -8.50
C ALA A 439 -4.50 6.17 -7.17
N ALA A 440 -4.92 5.54 -6.07
CA ALA A 440 -4.90 6.16 -4.74
C ALA A 440 -3.46 6.42 -4.23
N LEU A 441 -2.54 5.47 -4.42
CA LEU A 441 -1.13 5.62 -4.07
C LEU A 441 -0.43 6.70 -4.90
N MET A 442 -0.73 6.77 -6.21
CA MET A 442 -0.24 7.86 -7.06
C MET A 442 -0.76 9.21 -6.56
N TYR A 443 -2.03 9.28 -6.16
CA TYR A 443 -2.58 10.50 -5.55
C TYR A 443 -1.86 10.88 -4.25
N ALA A 444 -1.52 9.90 -3.40
CA ALA A 444 -0.73 10.13 -2.19
C ALA A 444 0.63 10.74 -2.54
N ALA A 445 1.32 10.16 -3.53
CA ALA A 445 2.61 10.66 -4.02
C ALA A 445 2.51 12.08 -4.58
N LYS A 446 1.35 12.48 -5.13
CA LYS A 446 1.09 13.85 -5.60
C LYS A 446 0.90 14.85 -4.45
N VAL A 447 0.18 14.48 -3.38
CA VAL A 447 -0.21 15.43 -2.32
C VAL A 447 0.70 15.44 -1.10
N VAL A 448 1.72 14.58 -1.07
CA VAL A 448 2.59 14.35 0.09
C VAL A 448 3.33 15.60 0.62
N ARG A 449 3.49 16.64 -0.21
CA ARG A 449 4.01 17.94 0.24
C ARG A 449 3.13 18.60 1.32
N ALA A 450 1.81 18.51 1.18
CA ALA A 450 0.87 19.19 2.08
C ALA A 450 -0.47 18.44 2.15
N PRO A 451 -0.49 17.21 2.72
CA PRO A 451 -1.64 16.32 2.77
C PRO A 451 -2.84 16.90 3.53
N TYR A 452 -2.63 17.81 4.48
CA TYR A 452 -3.73 18.45 5.20
C TYR A 452 -4.32 19.67 4.47
N LEU A 453 -3.73 20.10 3.34
CA LEU A 453 -4.18 21.26 2.58
C LEU A 453 -4.68 20.88 1.18
N LEU A 454 -3.82 20.27 0.37
CA LEU A 454 -4.07 20.02 -1.06
C LEU A 454 -5.36 19.23 -1.33
N PRO A 455 -5.68 18.15 -0.60
CA PRO A 455 -6.87 17.34 -0.86
C PRO A 455 -8.20 18.09 -0.71
N SER A 456 -8.18 19.25 -0.05
CA SER A 456 -9.35 20.11 0.17
C SER A 456 -9.66 21.07 -0.99
N GLY A 457 -8.73 21.21 -1.94
CA GLY A 457 -8.93 21.91 -3.21
C GLY A 457 -9.38 20.97 -4.34
N PRO A 458 -9.75 21.50 -5.52
CA PRO A 458 -10.19 20.70 -6.66
C PRO A 458 -9.04 20.03 -7.41
N ASP A 459 -9.28 18.88 -8.04
CA ASP A 459 -8.27 18.19 -8.85
C ASP A 459 -8.19 18.80 -10.25
N ALA A 460 -6.99 18.93 -10.82
CA ALA A 460 -6.79 19.19 -12.23
C ALA A 460 -6.69 17.87 -13.00
N LEU A 461 -7.43 17.73 -14.10
CA LEU A 461 -7.61 16.48 -14.85
C LEU A 461 -7.53 16.75 -16.35
N SER A 462 -7.30 15.69 -17.13
CA SER A 462 -7.41 15.72 -18.59
C SER A 462 -6.62 16.86 -19.24
N LEU A 463 -5.40 17.09 -18.75
CA LEU A 463 -4.51 18.11 -19.33
C LEU A 463 -4.19 17.74 -20.78
N GLY A 464 -4.27 18.72 -21.67
CA GLY A 464 -3.99 18.52 -23.08
C GLY A 464 -3.51 19.80 -23.75
N LEU A 465 -2.58 19.65 -24.70
CA LEU A 465 -2.04 20.73 -25.50
C LEU A 465 -2.65 20.68 -26.92
N SER A 466 -2.93 21.83 -27.51
CA SER A 466 -3.40 21.91 -28.91
C SER A 466 -2.35 21.48 -29.93
N ALA A 467 -1.08 21.59 -29.57
CA ALA A 467 0.08 21.15 -30.34
C ALA A 467 1.24 20.86 -29.39
N ASN A 468 2.16 20.00 -29.82
CA ASN A 468 3.38 19.67 -29.07
C ASN A 468 4.56 19.57 -30.06
N ASN A 469 5.80 19.69 -29.57
CA ASN A 469 7.01 19.74 -30.40
C ASN A 469 6.96 20.92 -31.40
N VAL A 470 6.75 22.13 -30.88
CA VAL A 470 6.54 23.34 -31.68
C VAL A 470 7.78 24.24 -31.70
N THR A 471 7.92 25.08 -32.71
CA THR A 471 8.95 26.12 -32.71
C THR A 471 8.65 27.19 -31.65
N PRO A 472 9.67 27.79 -31.01
CA PRO A 472 9.49 28.91 -30.12
C PRO A 472 8.64 30.02 -30.76
N GLY A 473 7.62 30.48 -30.03
CA GLY A 473 6.68 31.51 -30.49
C GLY A 473 5.41 30.98 -31.14
N THR A 474 5.32 29.68 -31.43
CA THR A 474 4.07 29.04 -31.88
C THR A 474 3.03 29.07 -30.75
N PRO A 475 1.83 29.63 -30.96
CA PRO A 475 0.77 29.61 -29.94
C PRO A 475 0.35 28.17 -29.60
N VAL A 476 0.41 27.80 -28.33
CA VAL A 476 -0.08 26.50 -27.83
C VAL A 476 -1.16 26.76 -26.80
N THR A 477 -2.36 26.21 -27.02
CA THR A 477 -3.43 26.25 -26.02
C THR A 477 -3.33 25.03 -25.11
N LEU A 478 -3.16 25.28 -23.81
CA LEU A 478 -3.34 24.28 -22.76
C LEU A 478 -4.80 24.24 -22.33
N ARG A 479 -5.36 23.03 -22.22
CA ARG A 479 -6.70 22.76 -21.70
C ARG A 479 -6.62 21.81 -20.51
N ALA A 480 -7.55 21.94 -19.58
CA ALA A 480 -7.73 21.00 -18.47
C ALA A 480 -9.19 21.01 -17.98
N THR A 481 -9.55 20.02 -17.18
CA THR A 481 -10.78 19.99 -16.38
C THR A 481 -10.42 20.15 -14.91
N ILE A 482 -11.00 21.14 -14.24
CA ILE A 482 -10.90 21.29 -12.79
C ILE A 482 -12.13 20.66 -12.15
N ASP A 483 -11.96 19.77 -11.18
CA ASP A 483 -13.06 19.01 -10.58
C ASP A 483 -12.99 19.02 -9.04
N ALA A 484 -14.00 19.65 -8.42
CA ALA A 484 -14.14 19.74 -6.97
C ALA A 484 -14.91 18.56 -6.35
N THR A 485 -15.35 17.57 -7.13
CA THR A 485 -16.36 16.57 -6.71
C THR A 485 -15.81 15.19 -6.35
N ARG A 486 -14.52 14.93 -6.60
CA ARG A 486 -13.91 13.59 -6.51
C ARG A 486 -13.62 13.13 -5.07
N PHE A 487 -14.69 12.94 -4.29
CA PHE A 487 -14.67 12.43 -2.92
C PHE A 487 -15.69 11.29 -2.77
N SER A 488 -15.32 10.25 -2.02
CA SER A 488 -16.28 9.24 -1.59
C SER A 488 -17.24 9.84 -0.56
N ASN A 489 -18.53 9.65 -0.79
CA ASN A 489 -19.60 10.03 0.15
C ASN A 489 -20.26 8.80 0.80
N ALA A 490 -19.55 7.65 0.80
CA ALA A 490 -20.06 6.41 1.38
C ALA A 490 -20.18 6.48 2.91
N ASN A 491 -19.37 7.32 3.56
CA ASN A 491 -19.43 7.59 4.99
C ASN A 491 -19.42 9.11 5.26
N GLY A 492 -20.61 9.68 5.42
CA GLY A 492 -20.82 11.13 5.48
C GLY A 492 -20.61 11.82 4.12
N LYS A 493 -20.81 13.14 4.08
CA LYS A 493 -20.71 13.94 2.84
C LYS A 493 -19.55 14.93 2.91
N GLN A 494 -18.80 15.05 1.82
CA GLN A 494 -17.78 16.10 1.67
C GLN A 494 -18.40 17.38 1.10
N ALA A 495 -18.12 18.52 1.74
CA ALA A 495 -18.45 19.81 1.15
C ALA A 495 -17.55 20.07 -0.07
N THR A 496 -18.17 20.42 -1.20
CA THR A 496 -17.49 20.65 -2.49
C THR A 496 -17.77 22.08 -2.95
N PRO A 497 -16.99 23.08 -2.46
CA PRO A 497 -17.14 24.47 -2.88
C PRO A 497 -16.93 24.60 -4.39
N ARG A 498 -17.62 25.58 -4.99
CA ARG A 498 -17.47 25.91 -6.41
C ARG A 498 -16.03 26.29 -6.74
N ILE A 499 -15.62 26.06 -7.97
CA ILE A 499 -14.32 26.47 -8.47
C ILE A 499 -14.34 27.98 -8.66
N SER A 500 -13.23 28.65 -8.36
CA SER A 500 -13.10 30.10 -8.49
C SER A 500 -11.90 30.54 -9.33
N ALA A 501 -10.90 29.67 -9.53
CA ALA A 501 -9.75 29.95 -10.38
C ALA A 501 -9.06 28.66 -10.82
N ALA A 502 -8.25 28.77 -11.88
CA ALA A 502 -7.27 27.78 -12.30
C ALA A 502 -5.99 28.49 -12.76
N THR A 503 -4.84 27.87 -12.53
CA THR A 503 -3.54 28.47 -12.81
C THR A 503 -2.60 27.44 -13.40
N ALA A 504 -1.95 27.80 -14.50
CA ALA A 504 -0.89 27.01 -15.12
C ALA A 504 0.50 27.55 -14.72
N TYR A 505 1.51 26.69 -14.73
CA TYR A 505 2.90 27.03 -14.44
C TYR A 505 3.80 26.30 -15.45
N VAL A 506 4.90 26.92 -15.87
CA VAL A 506 5.86 26.34 -16.82
C VAL A 506 7.25 26.31 -16.18
N ASP A 507 7.91 25.14 -16.21
CA ASP A 507 9.18 24.75 -15.57
C ASP A 507 9.38 24.97 -14.06
N VAL A 508 8.79 26.00 -13.47
CA VAL A 508 8.87 26.28 -12.03
C VAL A 508 7.55 25.88 -11.38
N PRO A 509 7.53 24.85 -10.50
CA PRO A 509 6.30 24.38 -9.89
C PRO A 509 5.76 25.39 -8.86
N PRO A 510 4.45 25.38 -8.54
CA PRO A 510 3.79 26.45 -7.78
C PRO A 510 4.27 26.67 -6.35
N TRP A 511 4.97 25.70 -5.77
CA TRP A 511 5.55 25.82 -4.42
C TRP A 511 6.98 26.35 -4.42
N ALA A 512 7.63 26.47 -5.59
CA ALA A 512 9.01 26.90 -5.69
C ALA A 512 9.12 28.43 -5.76
N PRO A 513 10.17 29.03 -5.18
CA PRO A 513 10.46 30.45 -5.36
C PRO A 513 10.59 30.81 -6.84
N GLY A 514 10.02 31.94 -7.25
CA GLY A 514 10.05 32.41 -8.64
C GLY A 514 8.98 31.79 -9.55
N ALA A 515 8.12 30.91 -9.04
CA ALA A 515 6.99 30.39 -9.79
C ALA A 515 6.08 31.54 -10.27
N THR A 516 5.86 31.62 -11.58
CA THR A 516 4.97 32.61 -12.17
C THR A 516 3.71 31.91 -12.69
N GLY A 517 2.58 32.16 -12.03
CA GLY A 517 1.30 31.57 -12.40
C GLY A 517 0.68 32.27 -13.60
N LEU A 518 0.24 31.48 -14.58
CA LEU A 518 -0.56 31.91 -15.73
C LEU A 518 -2.04 31.65 -15.44
N PRO A 519 -2.87 32.68 -15.25
CA PRO A 519 -4.30 32.48 -15.03
C PRO A 519 -4.95 31.79 -16.22
N MET A 520 -5.71 30.72 -15.94
CA MET A 520 -6.52 30.05 -16.96
C MET A 520 -7.95 30.61 -16.92
N ALA A 521 -8.58 30.69 -18.09
CA ALA A 521 -9.98 31.11 -18.22
C ALA A 521 -10.90 29.89 -18.25
N ALA A 522 -12.07 29.97 -17.60
CA ALA A 522 -13.15 29.02 -17.81
C ALA A 522 -13.65 29.11 -19.25
N THR A 523 -13.86 27.98 -19.91
CA THR A 523 -14.21 27.94 -21.35
C THR A 523 -15.61 28.45 -21.63
N ASP A 524 -16.49 28.44 -20.63
CA ASP A 524 -17.84 29.01 -20.69
C ASP A 524 -17.89 30.51 -20.32
N GLY A 525 -16.73 31.11 -20.00
CA GLY A 525 -16.56 32.53 -19.72
C GLY A 525 -16.59 32.92 -18.24
N ALA A 526 -16.97 32.04 -17.31
CA ALA A 526 -16.97 32.36 -15.88
C ALA A 526 -16.84 31.13 -14.98
N PHE A 527 -16.00 31.22 -13.94
CA PHE A 527 -15.96 30.22 -12.88
C PHE A 527 -17.25 30.24 -12.04
N GLY A 528 -17.76 29.08 -11.65
CA GLY A 528 -18.88 28.98 -10.71
C GLY A 528 -19.49 27.59 -10.56
N GLY A 529 -19.09 26.62 -11.38
CA GLY A 529 -19.42 25.22 -11.31
C GLY A 529 -18.61 24.43 -10.28
N LYS A 530 -18.98 23.16 -10.12
CA LYS A 530 -18.18 22.18 -9.35
C LYS A 530 -17.18 21.42 -10.23
N THR A 531 -17.37 21.50 -11.53
CA THR A 531 -16.47 20.99 -12.57
C THR A 531 -16.39 22.08 -13.63
N GLU A 532 -15.18 22.44 -14.04
CA GLU A 532 -14.92 23.55 -14.98
C GLU A 532 -13.94 23.10 -16.04
N ALA A 533 -14.26 23.33 -17.31
CA ALA A 533 -13.28 23.24 -18.39
C ALA A 533 -12.52 24.57 -18.45
N VAL A 534 -11.20 24.52 -18.49
CA VAL A 534 -10.33 25.69 -18.44
C VAL A 534 -9.31 25.67 -19.57
N GLN A 535 -8.88 26.85 -20.01
CA GLN A 535 -7.86 26.99 -21.05
C GLN A 535 -6.95 28.20 -20.83
N VAL A 536 -5.72 28.13 -21.34
CA VAL A 536 -4.78 29.26 -21.40
C VAL A 536 -3.88 29.11 -22.64
N SER A 537 -3.46 30.23 -23.22
CA SER A 537 -2.41 30.24 -24.25
C SER A 537 -1.04 30.27 -23.56
N LEU A 538 -0.19 29.29 -23.83
CA LEU A 538 1.15 29.19 -23.27
C LEU A 538 2.13 30.09 -24.05
N PRO A 539 2.93 30.93 -23.37
CA PRO A 539 3.96 31.74 -24.02
C PRO A 539 5.17 30.89 -24.37
N THR A 540 5.27 30.42 -25.61
CA THR A 540 6.37 29.56 -26.08
C THR A 540 7.59 30.32 -26.59
N ALA A 541 7.46 31.64 -26.84
CA ALA A 541 8.53 32.45 -27.45
C ALA A 541 9.81 32.54 -26.60
N GLY A 542 9.67 32.47 -25.27
CA GLY A 542 10.80 32.55 -24.33
C GLY A 542 11.31 31.21 -23.82
N LEU A 543 10.75 30.09 -24.30
CA LEU A 543 11.15 28.75 -23.87
C LEU A 543 12.33 28.26 -24.71
N SER A 544 13.31 27.66 -24.06
CA SER A 544 14.46 27.03 -24.72
C SER A 544 14.04 25.78 -25.50
N PRO A 545 14.79 25.36 -26.54
CA PRO A 545 14.60 24.04 -27.13
C PRO A 545 14.70 22.93 -26.08
N GLY A 546 13.79 21.96 -26.13
CA GLY A 546 13.73 20.83 -25.20
C GLY A 546 12.35 20.60 -24.59
N ARG A 547 12.32 19.74 -23.58
CA ARG A 547 11.11 19.35 -22.88
C ARG A 547 10.87 20.21 -21.65
N HIS A 548 9.68 20.74 -21.54
CA HIS A 548 9.17 21.54 -20.43
C HIS A 548 8.06 20.80 -19.69
N LEU A 549 8.01 20.99 -18.37
CA LEU A 549 6.87 20.56 -17.56
C LEU A 549 5.89 21.72 -17.41
N VAL A 550 4.62 21.43 -17.67
CA VAL A 550 3.53 22.38 -17.50
C VAL A 550 2.56 21.84 -16.46
N TRP A 551 2.41 22.54 -15.34
CA TRP A 551 1.49 22.16 -14.26
C TRP A 551 0.20 22.95 -14.34
N VAL A 552 -0.89 22.35 -13.86
CA VAL A 552 -2.18 23.00 -13.64
C VAL A 552 -2.66 22.72 -12.22
N ALA A 553 -3.11 23.76 -11.52
CA ALA A 553 -3.82 23.65 -10.26
C ALA A 553 -5.13 24.44 -10.29
N GLY A 554 -6.18 23.88 -9.70
CA GLY A 554 -7.44 24.57 -9.49
C GLY A 554 -7.55 25.14 -8.07
N THR A 555 -8.32 26.21 -7.90
CA THR A 555 -8.65 26.82 -6.61
C THR A 555 -10.16 26.94 -6.47
N ASN A 556 -10.68 26.58 -5.30
CA ASN A 556 -12.10 26.71 -5.00
C ASN A 556 -12.44 28.06 -4.32
N ALA A 557 -13.73 28.37 -4.25
CA ALA A 557 -14.27 29.62 -3.69
C ALA A 557 -13.97 29.84 -2.19
N LYS A 558 -13.36 28.86 -1.51
CA LYS A 558 -12.81 29.03 -0.15
C LYS A 558 -11.31 29.36 -0.16
N GLY A 559 -10.74 29.67 -1.32
CA GLY A 559 -9.31 29.94 -1.49
C GLY A 559 -8.42 28.70 -1.35
N ARG A 560 -8.97 27.49 -1.46
CA ARG A 560 -8.19 26.25 -1.31
C ARG A 560 -7.73 25.76 -2.68
N THR A 561 -6.42 25.80 -2.89
CA THR A 561 -5.76 25.23 -4.08
C THR A 561 -5.60 23.72 -3.93
N GLY A 562 -5.91 22.99 -4.99
CA GLY A 562 -5.81 21.53 -5.03
C GLY A 562 -4.45 21.02 -5.50
N PRO A 563 -4.30 19.69 -5.66
CA PRO A 563 -3.10 19.10 -6.23
C PRO A 563 -2.84 19.61 -7.65
N VAL A 564 -1.55 19.66 -8.01
CA VAL A 564 -1.15 19.85 -9.41
C VAL A 564 -1.36 18.57 -10.22
N SER A 565 -1.64 18.75 -11.50
CA SER A 565 -1.37 17.73 -12.53
C SER A 565 -0.48 18.33 -13.59
N ALA A 566 0.21 17.49 -14.37
CA ALA A 566 1.22 17.96 -15.32
C ALA A 566 1.04 17.37 -16.73
N VAL A 567 1.58 18.09 -17.71
CA VAL A 567 1.75 17.64 -19.10
C VAL A 567 3.13 18.08 -19.60
N PHE A 568 3.71 17.34 -20.54
CA PHE A 568 4.92 17.77 -21.23
C PHE A 568 4.61 18.68 -22.40
N LEU A 569 5.39 19.76 -22.53
CA LEU A 569 5.46 20.62 -23.70
C LEU A 569 6.88 20.53 -24.27
N ASP A 570 7.02 20.03 -25.48
CA ASP A 570 8.28 19.96 -26.21
C ASP A 570 8.40 21.16 -27.17
N ILE A 571 9.57 21.81 -27.13
CA ILE A 571 9.97 22.94 -27.98
C ILE A 571 11.13 22.50 -28.88
N GLN A 572 11.06 22.83 -30.17
CA GLN A 572 12.06 22.46 -31.19
C GLN A 572 13.37 23.22 -31.06
#